data_AF-A0A3D1ZNH9-F1
#
_entry.id   AF-A0A3D1ZNH9-F1
#
_cell.length_a   1.000
_cell.length_b   1.000
_cell.length_c   1.000
_cell.angle_alpha   90.00
_cell.angle_beta   90.00
_cell.angle_gamma   90.00
#
_symmetry.space_group_name_H-M   'P 1'
#
loop_
_entity.id
_entity.type
_entity.pdbx_description
1 polymer ?
#
loop_
_entity_poly.entity_id
_entity_poly.type
_entity_poly.pdbx_seq_one_letter_code
_entity_poly.pdbx_strand_id
1 'polypeptide(L)' 'AQMVIGTHALFQDSVEFNDLGITIIDEQHRFGVHQRLALRNKGFGDNQTAQNSLAPHQLIMTATPIPRTLA' A
#
# COMPACT_ATOMS: atom_id res chain seq x y z
N ALA A 1 9.90 -14.77 -0.09
CA ALA A 1 10.58 -13.79 0.79
C ALA A 1 9.56 -13.23 1.77
N GLN A 2 9.96 -12.87 3.00
CA GLN A 2 9.04 -12.31 4.01
C GLN A 2 8.94 -10.78 3.95
N MET A 3 9.82 -10.13 3.17
CA MET A 3 9.84 -8.69 2.95
C MET A 3 10.26 -8.41 1.52
N VAL A 4 9.64 -7.41 0.91
CA VAL A 4 9.95 -6.91 -0.42
C VAL A 4 10.09 -5.40 -0.34
N ILE A 5 11.13 -4.87 -0.98
CA ILE A 5 11.38 -3.44 -1.10
C ILE A 5 11.49 -3.13 -2.59
N GLY A 6 10.85 -2.05 -3.01
CA GLY A 6 10.78 -1.68 -4.41
C GLY A 6 10.13 -0.32 -4.57
N THR A 7 10.00 0.09 -5.83
CA THR A 7 9.41 1.37 -6.20
C THR A 7 7.99 1.16 -6.68
N HIS A 8 7.62 1.86 -7.76
CA HIS A 8 6.28 1.86 -8.30
C HIS A 8 5.83 0.53 -8.92
N ALA A 9 6.77 -0.38 -9.15
CA ALA A 9 6.46 -1.71 -9.67
C ALA A 9 5.62 -2.54 -8.69
N LEU A 10 5.73 -2.32 -7.38
CA LEU A 10 5.08 -3.16 -6.36
C LEU A 10 3.57 -3.01 -6.28
N PHE A 11 3.01 -1.99 -6.91
CA PHE A 11 1.57 -1.74 -6.94
C PHE A 11 0.96 -1.92 -8.33
N GLN A 12 1.70 -2.52 -9.26
CA GLN A 12 1.13 -2.98 -10.52
C GLN A 12 0.12 -4.11 -10.27
N ASP A 13 -0.90 -4.20 -11.11
CA ASP A 13 -1.96 -5.19 -10.96
C ASP A 13 -1.43 -6.63 -10.98
N SER A 14 -0.37 -6.89 -11.75
CA SER A 14 0.30 -8.18 -11.86
C SER A 14 1.08 -8.64 -10.61
N VAL A 15 1.27 -7.77 -9.61
CA VAL A 15 1.99 -8.10 -8.38
C VAL A 15 1.01 -8.55 -7.31
N GLU A 16 1.04 -9.81 -6.93
CA GLU A 16 0.18 -10.37 -5.88
C GLU A 16 0.99 -10.68 -4.62
N PHE A 17 0.39 -10.42 -3.46
CA PHE A 17 0.95 -10.75 -2.16
C PHE A 17 0.08 -11.81 -1.50
N ASN A 18 0.71 -12.82 -0.90
CA ASN A 18 -0.02 -13.95 -0.31
C ASN A 18 -0.73 -13.58 1.00
N ASP A 19 -0.03 -12.88 1.91
CA ASP A 19 -0.56 -12.44 3.20
C ASP A 19 0.09 -11.10 3.58
N LEU A 20 -0.43 -10.02 3.00
CA LEU A 20 0.13 -8.69 3.20
C LEU A 20 -0.39 -8.10 4.52
N GLY A 21 0.39 -8.22 5.59
CA GLY A 21 0.01 -7.69 6.90
C GLY A 21 0.34 -6.20 7.11
N ILE A 22 1.39 -5.70 6.47
CA ILE A 22 1.85 -4.30 6.61
C ILE A 22 2.43 -3.78 5.29
N THR A 23 2.18 -2.50 5.03
CA THR A 23 2.78 -1.73 3.93
C THR A 23 3.43 -0.48 4.48
N ILE A 24 4.63 -0.17 3.99
CA ILE A 24 5.39 1.00 4.37
C ILE A 24 5.61 1.86 3.13
N ILE A 25 5.20 3.12 3.19
CA ILE A 25 5.37 4.09 2.11
C ILE A 25 6.30 5.19 2.61
N ASP A 26 7.42 5.39 1.93
CA ASP A 26 8.34 6.49 2.21
C ASP A 26 8.17 7.62 1.19
N GLU A 27 8.43 8.85 1.62
CA GLU A 27 8.19 10.07 0.84
C GLU A 27 6.84 10.09 0.12
N GLN A 28 5.76 9.93 0.89
CA GLN A 28 4.40 9.76 0.36
C GLN A 28 3.96 10.79 -0.68
N HIS A 29 4.52 11.99 -0.67
CA HIS A 29 4.19 13.06 -1.61
C HIS A 29 4.54 12.70 -3.06
N ARG A 30 5.42 11.71 -3.27
CA ARG A 30 5.74 11.15 -4.58
C ARG A 30 4.71 10.14 -5.08
N PHE A 31 3.84 9.66 -4.19
CA PHE A 31 2.86 8.62 -4.49
C PHE A 31 1.45 9.22 -4.60
N GLY A 32 0.84 9.06 -5.76
CA GLY A 32 -0.52 9.54 -6.02
C GLY A 32 -1.57 8.83 -5.15
N VAL A 33 -2.73 9.47 -4.97
CA VAL A 33 -3.87 8.91 -4.21
C VAL A 33 -4.26 7.51 -4.71
N HIS A 34 -4.33 7.32 -6.03
CA HIS A 34 -4.67 6.03 -6.65
C HIS A 34 -3.66 4.93 -6.34
N GLN A 35 -2.37 5.26 -6.27
CA GLN A 35 -1.32 4.28 -5.97
C GLN A 35 -1.42 3.81 -4.51
N ARG A 36 -1.74 4.72 -3.59
CA ARG A 36 -1.96 4.38 -2.17
C ARG A 36 -3.21 3.50 -1.98
N LEU A 37 -4.27 3.77 -2.74
CA LEU A 37 -5.48 2.92 -2.76
C LEU A 37 -5.18 1.54 -3.33
N ALA A 38 -4.38 1.45 -4.39
CA ALA A 38 -3.97 0.16 -4.96
C ALA A 38 -3.22 -0.69 -3.94
N LEU A 39 -2.24 -0.12 -3.23
CA LEU A 39 -1.51 -0.82 -2.15
C LEU A 39 -2.41 -1.31 -1.02
N ARG A 40 -3.41 -0.50 -0.63
CA ARG A 40 -4.41 -0.92 0.36
C ARG A 40 -5.20 -2.12 -0.11
N ASN A 41 -5.56 -2.15 -1.39
CA ASN A 41 -6.39 -3.19 -1.97
C ASN A 41 -5.62 -4.51 -2.19
N LYS A 42 -4.29 -4.44 -2.35
CA LYS A 42 -3.44 -5.63 -2.54
C LYS A 42 -3.50 -6.64 -1.39
N GLY A 43 -3.82 -6.20 -0.17
CA GLY A 43 -3.91 -7.12 0.97
C GLY A 43 -5.22 -7.91 1.05
N PHE A 44 -6.22 -7.58 0.22
CA PHE A 44 -7.49 -8.31 0.25
C PHE A 44 -7.45 -9.65 -0.49
N GLY A 45 -6.53 -9.83 -1.45
CA GLY A 45 -6.37 -11.06 -2.23
C GLY A 45 -7.63 -11.53 -2.97
N ASP A 46 -7.47 -12.36 -3.99
CA ASP A 46 -8.64 -12.95 -4.70
C ASP A 46 -9.35 -14.03 -3.87
N ASN A 47 -8.77 -14.45 -2.74
CA ASN A 47 -9.16 -15.63 -1.96
C ASN A 47 -9.77 -15.32 -0.58
N GLN A 48 -10.05 -14.07 -0.22
CA GLN A 48 -10.64 -13.74 1.09
C GLN A 48 -12.12 -13.38 0.96
N THR A 49 -12.95 -14.15 1.66
CA THR A 49 -14.37 -13.86 1.82
C THR A 49 -14.53 -12.55 2.58
N ALA A 50 -15.52 -11.73 2.20
CA ALA A 50 -15.79 -10.38 2.71
C ALA A 50 -15.99 -10.27 4.24
N GLN A 51 -15.93 -11.39 4.96
CA GLN A 51 -16.04 -11.52 6.41
C GLN A 51 -14.68 -11.47 7.15
N ASN A 52 -13.54 -11.65 6.47
CA ASN A 52 -12.22 -11.70 7.11
C ASN A 52 -11.10 -10.97 6.34
N SER A 53 -11.47 -10.09 5.41
CA SER A 53 -10.56 -9.23 4.67
C SER A 53 -9.92 -8.18 5.59
N LEU A 54 -8.82 -8.52 6.25
CA LEU A 54 -8.02 -7.54 6.99
C LEU A 54 -7.26 -6.67 6.00
N ALA A 55 -7.54 -5.37 6.02
CA ALA A 55 -6.72 -4.42 5.31
C ALA A 55 -5.30 -4.39 5.91
N PRO A 56 -4.24 -4.32 5.09
CA PRO A 56 -2.88 -4.22 5.60
C PRO A 56 -2.72 -2.94 6.44
N HIS A 57 -1.99 -3.03 7.53
CA HIS A 57 -1.57 -1.85 8.27
C HIS A 57 -0.71 -0.96 7.36
N GLN A 58 -0.89 0.36 7.44
CA GLN A 58 -0.12 1.32 6.66
C GLN A 58 0.72 2.20 7.58
N LEU A 59 2.03 2.14 7.39
CA LEU A 59 2.97 3.12 7.93
C LEU A 59 3.39 4.06 6.81
N ILE A 60 3.11 5.34 6.99
CA ILE A 60 3.48 6.38 6.03
C ILE A 60 4.56 7.25 6.63
N MET A 61 5.68 7.37 5.92
CA MET A 61 6.82 8.20 6.28
C MET A 61 7.04 9.26 5.20
N THR A 62 7.45 10.45 5.61
CA THR A 62 7.81 11.54 4.71
C THR A 62 8.69 12.52 5.47
N ALA A 63 9.76 13.00 4.86
CA ALA A 63 10.54 14.11 5.43
C ALA A 63 9.82 15.46 5.20
N THR A 64 8.92 15.51 4.20
CA THR A 64 8.20 16.72 3.81
C THR A 64 6.72 16.64 4.23
N PRO A 65 6.20 17.54 5.08
CA PRO A 65 4.78 17.55 5.43
C PRO A 65 3.92 17.79 4.19
N ILE A 66 2.78 17.09 4.08
CA ILE A 66 1.81 17.38 3.01
C ILE A 66 1.26 18.81 3.21
N PRO A 67 1.24 19.66 2.17
CA PRO A 67 0.62 20.98 2.24
C PRO A 67 -0.82 20.88 2.70
N ARG A 68 -1.18 21.63 3.75
CA ARG A 68 -2.51 21.60 4.40
C ARG A 68 -3.69 21.98 3.49
N THR A 69 -3.42 22.49 2.29
CA THR A 69 -4.40 22.79 1.25
C THR A 69 -4.73 21.61 0.33
N LEU A 70 -4.01 20.49 0.45
CA LEU A 70 -4.14 19.29 -0.37
C LEU A 70 -4.70 18.08 0.40
N ALA A 71 -5.04 18.27 1.68
CA ALA A 71 -5.56 17.22 2.57
C ALA A 71 -7.08 17.15 2.54
#